data_AF-A0A8C4U9Z3-F1
#
_entry.id   AF-A0A8C4U9Z3-F1
#
_cell.length_a   1.000
_cell.length_b   1.000
_cell.length_c   1.000
_cell.angle_alpha   90.00
_cell.angle_beta   90.00
_cell.angle_gamma   90.00
#
_symmetry.space_group_name_H-M   'P 1'
#
loop_
_entity.id
_entity.type
_entity.pdbx_description
1 polymer ?
#
loop_
_entity_poly.entity_id
_entity_poly.type
_entity_poly.pdbx_seq_one_letter_code
_entity_poly.pdbx_strand_id
1 'polypeptide(L)'
;MYVWDHLISKSAAKNVAFIAHGYGGLAFVDLLVQRKQEVMNKVCSVVFIDSVHHIQHQSRRDPQIEEWIRKHCREWVSNSKPLDKPVGSLIKVSCPVGSAGTNKYGLTICPMIQRAKVISVLKPAASESTGYELL
;
A
#
# COMPACT_ATOMS: atom_id res chain seq x y z
N MET A 1 14.99 4.55 3.03
CA MET A 1 15.35 5.46 4.16
C MET A 1 15.64 6.88 3.70
N TYR A 2 16.65 7.14 2.87
CA TYR A 2 17.05 8.51 2.50
C TYR A 2 15.90 9.44 2.09
N VAL A 3 15.07 9.04 1.11
CA VAL A 3 13.93 9.83 0.62
C VAL A 3 12.92 10.14 1.72
N TRP A 4 12.67 9.18 2.63
CA TRP A 4 11.79 9.41 3.76
C TRP A 4 12.36 10.49 4.67
N ASP A 5 13.59 10.29 5.16
CA ASP A 5 14.21 11.13 6.18
C ASP A 5 14.46 12.58 5.69
N HIS A 6 14.65 12.77 4.38
CA HIS A 6 15.04 14.08 3.83
C HIS A 6 13.89 14.82 3.13
N LEU A 7 12.90 14.11 2.60
CA LEU A 7 11.84 14.71 1.78
C LEU A 7 10.47 14.47 2.39
N ILE A 8 10.07 13.21 2.57
CA ILE A 8 8.69 12.87 2.93
C ILE A 8 8.40 13.20 4.39
N SER A 9 9.29 12.89 5.33
CA SER A 9 9.07 13.19 6.75
C SER A 9 8.94 14.69 7.00
N LYS A 10 9.72 15.50 6.27
CA LYS A 10 9.77 16.97 6.37
C LYS A 10 8.71 17.70 5.53
N SER A 11 7.99 17.01 4.64
CA SER A 11 6.98 17.65 3.80
C SER A 11 5.79 18.16 4.62
N ALA A 12 5.16 19.26 4.18
CA ALA A 12 3.92 19.76 4.79
C ALA A 12 2.69 18.84 4.57
N ALA A 13 2.78 17.87 3.65
CA ALA A 13 1.72 16.92 3.38
C ALA A 13 1.37 16.11 4.64
N LYS A 14 0.09 16.12 5.03
CA LYS A 14 -0.40 15.38 6.21
C LYS A 14 -0.79 13.94 5.89
N ASN A 15 -1.25 13.69 4.66
CA ASN A 15 -1.70 12.40 4.18
C ASN A 15 -0.86 11.98 2.96
N VAL A 16 -0.02 10.97 3.13
CA VAL A 16 0.87 10.45 2.09
C VAL A 16 0.41 9.06 1.66
N ALA A 17 0.30 8.85 0.35
CA ALA A 17 0.02 7.55 -0.23
C ALA A 17 1.27 6.97 -0.90
N PHE A 18 1.46 5.66 -0.78
CA PHE A 18 2.54 4.94 -1.47
C PHE A 18 1.96 4.00 -2.53
N ILE A 19 2.64 3.95 -3.68
CA ILE A 19 2.45 2.89 -4.68
C ILE A 19 3.80 2.19 -4.82
N ALA A 20 3.83 0.91 -4.48
CA ALA A 20 5.04 0.12 -4.38
C ALA A 20 4.94 -1.10 -5.30
N HIS A 21 5.79 -1.13 -6.32
CA HIS A 21 5.83 -2.20 -7.31
C HIS A 21 7.01 -3.15 -7.06
N GLY A 22 6.80 -4.46 -7.19
CA GLY A 22 7.88 -5.45 -7.08
C GLY A 22 8.65 -5.33 -5.77
N TYR A 23 9.97 -5.12 -5.88
CA TYR A 23 10.86 -4.93 -4.73
C TYR A 23 10.54 -3.68 -3.88
N GLY A 24 9.82 -2.71 -4.45
CA GLY A 24 9.39 -1.53 -3.72
C GLY A 24 8.53 -1.86 -2.50
N GLY A 25 7.78 -2.97 -2.52
CA GLY A 25 6.98 -3.35 -1.36
C GLY A 25 7.83 -3.84 -0.19
N LEU A 26 8.90 -4.59 -0.44
CA LEU A 26 9.89 -4.95 0.58
C LEU A 26 10.53 -3.70 1.20
N ALA A 27 10.95 -2.76 0.34
CA ALA A 27 11.55 -1.51 0.80
C ALA A 27 10.58 -0.67 1.64
N PHE A 28 9.29 -0.67 1.31
CA PHE A 28 8.27 0.01 2.10
C PHE A 28 8.05 -0.67 3.47
N VAL A 29 7.97 -2.00 3.53
CA VAL A 29 7.80 -2.69 4.82
C VAL A 29 9.01 -2.46 5.73
N ASP A 30 10.22 -2.47 5.17
CA ASP A 30 11.43 -2.10 5.93
C ASP A 30 11.37 -0.65 6.45
N LEU A 31 10.88 0.29 5.65
CA LEU A 31 10.61 1.67 6.10
C LEU A 31 9.60 1.72 7.25
N LEU A 32 8.49 0.99 7.14
CA LEU A 32 7.47 0.92 8.18
C LEU A 32 8.04 0.35 9.49
N VAL A 33 8.95 -0.63 9.43
CA VAL A 33 9.60 -1.19 10.62
C VAL A 33 10.57 -0.19 11.24
N GLN A 34 11.38 0.50 10.43
CA GLN A 34 12.42 1.41 10.91
C GLN A 34 11.91 2.78 11.36
N ARG A 35 10.75 3.23 10.86
CA ARG A 35 10.15 4.56 11.12
C ARG A 35 8.68 4.44 11.53
N LYS A 36 8.35 3.38 12.27
CA LYS A 36 6.98 2.95 12.62
C LYS A 36 6.02 4.10 12.93
N GLN A 37 6.31 4.90 13.94
CA GLN A 37 5.41 5.97 14.38
C GLN A 37 5.25 7.06 13.32
N GLU A 38 6.35 7.51 12.71
CA GLU A 38 6.31 8.55 11.67
C GLU A 38 5.51 8.10 10.45
N VAL A 39 5.71 6.85 10.03
CA VAL A 39 5.02 6.27 8.87
C VAL A 39 3.54 6.06 9.19
N MET A 40 3.20 5.49 10.34
CA MET A 40 1.80 5.26 10.73
C MET A 40 1.01 6.56 10.91
N ASN A 41 1.66 7.67 11.29
CA ASN A 41 1.02 8.97 11.49
C ASN A 41 0.82 9.77 10.20
N LYS A 42 1.60 9.48 9.15
CA LYS A 42 1.64 10.30 7.93
C LYS A 42 1.15 9.55 6.69
N VAL A 43 1.33 8.23 6.67
CA VAL A 43 0.92 7.39 5.55
C VAL A 43 -0.51 6.93 5.78
N CYS A 44 -1.38 7.25 4.85
CA CYS A 44 -2.81 6.95 4.93
C CYS A 44 -3.19 5.71 4.11
N SER A 45 -2.45 5.40 3.05
CA SER A 45 -2.70 4.21 2.23
C SER A 45 -1.47 3.76 1.46
N VAL A 46 -1.37 2.46 1.23
CA VAL A 46 -0.30 1.82 0.46
C VAL A 46 -0.90 0.84 -0.53
N VAL A 47 -0.46 0.94 -1.78
CA VAL A 47 -0.84 -0.01 -2.82
C VAL A 47 0.40 -0.79 -3.24
N PHE A 48 0.33 -2.10 -3.10
CA PHE A 48 1.32 -3.03 -3.62
C PHE A 48 0.88 -3.55 -4.99
N ILE A 49 1.81 -3.58 -5.94
CA ILE A 49 1.58 -4.13 -7.28
C ILE A 49 2.65 -5.18 -7.53
N ASP A 50 2.23 -6.43 -7.68
CA ASP A 50 3.12 -7.57 -7.94
C ASP A 50 4.34 -7.59 -7.01
N SER A 51 4.07 -7.40 -5.71
CA SER A 51 5.11 -7.13 -4.73
C SER A 51 5.72 -8.43 -4.20
N VAL A 52 7.02 -8.37 -3.87
CA VAL A 52 7.76 -9.50 -3.24
C VAL A 52 7.82 -9.39 -1.72
N HIS A 53 7.03 -8.49 -1.12
CA HIS A 53 6.98 -8.32 0.32
C HIS A 53 6.40 -9.56 1.03
N HIS A 54 6.88 -9.83 2.24
CA HIS A 54 6.42 -10.95 3.06
C HIS A 54 6.22 -10.48 4.49
N ILE A 55 4.97 -10.13 4.79
CA ILE A 55 4.59 -9.40 6.00
C ILE A 55 4.99 -10.16 7.27
N GLN A 56 4.75 -11.46 7.36
CA GLN A 56 5.05 -12.25 8.57
C GLN A 56 6.54 -12.30 8.93
N HIS A 57 7.43 -12.30 7.94
CA HIS A 57 8.87 -12.34 8.18
C HIS A 57 9.46 -10.94 8.35
N GLN A 58 8.89 -9.94 7.70
CA GLN A 58 9.42 -8.58 7.68
C GLN A 58 8.87 -7.70 8.79
N SER A 59 7.64 -7.95 9.28
CA SER A 59 7.01 -7.23 10.40
C SER A 59 7.74 -7.42 11.74
N ARG A 60 8.74 -8.31 11.79
CA ARG A 60 9.38 -8.79 13.03
C ARG A 60 8.38 -9.35 14.05
N ARG A 61 7.21 -9.82 13.58
CA ARG A 61 6.08 -10.26 14.43
C ARG A 61 5.54 -9.17 15.36
N ASP A 62 5.60 -7.91 14.93
CA ASP A 62 5.00 -6.78 15.63
C ASP A 62 3.50 -6.69 15.29
N PRO A 63 2.58 -6.97 16.25
CA PRO A 63 1.15 -7.03 15.98
C PRO A 63 0.57 -5.69 15.48
N GLN A 64 1.16 -4.56 15.90
CA GLN A 64 0.70 -3.24 15.49
C GLN A 64 1.07 -2.97 14.01
N ILE A 65 2.24 -3.45 13.56
CA ILE A 65 2.63 -3.36 12.15
C ILE A 65 1.73 -4.22 11.29
N GLU A 66 1.47 -5.46 11.72
CA GLU A 66 0.61 -6.40 10.98
C GLU A 66 -0.82 -5.88 10.84
N GLU A 67 -1.41 -5.39 11.93
CA GLU A 67 -2.73 -4.79 11.93
C GLU A 67 -2.80 -3.52 11.07
N TRP A 68 -1.77 -2.67 11.14
CA TRP A 68 -1.71 -1.46 10.32
C TRP A 68 -1.64 -1.80 8.83
N ILE A 69 -0.81 -2.78 8.44
CA ILE A 69 -0.70 -3.24 7.06
C ILE A 69 -2.04 -3.80 6.58
N ARG A 70 -2.70 -4.63 7.39
CA ARG A 70 -4.02 -5.18 7.08
C ARG A 70 -5.05 -4.09 6.79
N LYS A 71 -5.02 -2.99 7.54
CA LYS A 71 -5.97 -1.88 7.41
C LYS A 71 -5.66 -0.97 6.22
N HIS A 72 -4.40 -0.53 6.08
CA HIS A 72 -4.01 0.56 5.16
C HIS A 72 -3.41 0.09 3.84
N CYS A 73 -3.00 -1.17 3.72
CA CYS A 73 -2.40 -1.70 2.51
C CYS A 73 -3.41 -2.48 1.66
N ARG A 74 -3.23 -2.43 0.35
CA ARG A 74 -3.95 -3.27 -0.63
C ARG A 74 -2.96 -3.78 -1.65
N GLU A 75 -3.10 -5.03 -2.07
CA GLU A 75 -2.22 -5.62 -3.07
C GLU A 75 -3.00 -6.06 -4.31
N TRP A 76 -2.42 -5.82 -5.48
CA TRP A 76 -2.85 -6.46 -6.71
C TRP A 76 -1.73 -7.33 -7.28
N VAL A 77 -2.06 -8.58 -7.56
CA VAL A 77 -1.14 -9.56 -8.15
C VAL A 77 -1.55 -9.92 -9.57
N SER A 78 -0.56 -10.25 -10.40
CA SER A 78 -0.76 -10.86 -11.71
C SER A 78 -1.60 -12.14 -11.57
N ASN A 79 -2.85 -12.10 -12.02
CA ASN A 79 -3.77 -13.23 -11.95
C ASN A 79 -4.82 -13.15 -13.08
N SER A 80 -5.23 -14.31 -13.61
CA SER A 80 -6.18 -14.42 -14.72
C SER A 80 -7.64 -14.20 -14.30
N LYS A 81 -7.94 -14.15 -13.01
CA LYS A 81 -9.27 -13.77 -12.50
C LYS A 81 -9.63 -12.36 -12.96
N PRO A 82 -10.92 -12.02 -13.08
CA PRO A 82 -11.35 -10.64 -13.32
C PRO A 82 -10.75 -9.68 -12.30
N LEU A 83 -10.51 -8.43 -12.73
CA LEU A 83 -9.96 -7.35 -11.89
C LEU A 83 -10.70 -7.28 -10.53
N ASP A 84 -9.95 -7.07 -9.46
CA ASP A 84 -10.43 -6.95 -8.06
C ASP A 84 -11.04 -8.22 -7.46
N LYS A 85 -11.11 -9.33 -8.19
CA LYS A 85 -11.56 -10.57 -7.58
C LYS A 85 -10.52 -11.05 -6.57
N PRO A 86 -10.96 -11.45 -5.36
CA PRO A 86 -10.04 -11.90 -4.33
C PRO A 86 -9.22 -13.07 -4.86
N VAL A 87 -7.91 -12.91 -4.77
CA VAL A 87 -6.98 -14.01 -4.97
C VAL A 87 -6.83 -14.65 -3.60
N GLY A 88 -7.10 -15.96 -3.52
CA GLY A 88 -6.95 -16.67 -2.26
C GLY A 88 -5.50 -16.55 -1.81
N SER A 89 -5.27 -15.86 -0.69
CA SER A 89 -3.96 -15.84 -0.06
C SER A 89 -3.85 -17.06 0.84
N LEU A 90 -2.84 -17.89 0.61
CA LEU A 90 -2.52 -19.01 1.50
C LEU A 90 -2.02 -18.51 2.87
N ILE A 91 -1.66 -17.24 2.98
CA ILE A 91 -1.13 -16.62 4.20
C ILE A 91 -2.21 -15.68 4.76
N LYS A 92 -2.90 -16.15 5.80
CA LYS A 92 -4.00 -15.43 6.50
C LYS A 92 -3.65 -14.03 7.04
N VAL A 93 -2.37 -13.65 7.04
CA VAL A 93 -1.83 -12.41 7.63
C VAL A 93 -1.38 -11.41 6.56
N SER A 94 -1.59 -11.69 5.27
CA SER A 94 -1.29 -10.73 4.20
C SER A 94 -2.38 -9.65 4.11
N CYS A 95 -2.01 -8.44 3.64
CA CYS A 95 -3.02 -7.43 3.29
C CYS A 95 -3.99 -7.96 2.21
N PRO A 96 -5.19 -7.37 2.05
CA PRO A 96 -6.15 -7.85 1.07
C PRO A 96 -5.57 -7.88 -0.35
N VAL A 97 -5.65 -9.04 -1.02
CA VAL A 97 -5.09 -9.27 -2.36
C VAL A 97 -6.18 -9.40 -3.42
N GLY A 98 -6.14 -8.52 -4.42
CA GLY A 98 -6.99 -8.54 -5.61
C GLY A 98 -6.24 -9.05 -6.85
N SER A 99 -7.00 -9.59 -7.80
CA SER A 99 -6.47 -9.90 -9.13
C SER A 99 -6.26 -8.62 -9.94
N ALA A 100 -5.13 -8.52 -10.64
CA ALA A 100 -4.87 -7.45 -11.61
C ALA A 100 -5.60 -7.63 -12.95
N GLY A 101 -6.31 -8.75 -13.18
CA GLY A 101 -7.06 -8.99 -14.42
C GLY A 101 -6.20 -9.45 -15.60
N THR A 102 -4.93 -9.80 -15.38
CA THR A 102 -4.00 -10.26 -16.40
C THR A 102 -2.91 -11.15 -15.81
N ASN A 103 -2.44 -12.11 -16.61
CA ASN A 103 -1.28 -12.96 -16.31
C ASN A 103 0.03 -12.41 -16.91
N LYS A 104 -0.03 -11.29 -17.66
CA LYS A 104 1.15 -10.70 -18.28
C LYS A 104 1.80 -9.73 -17.30
N TYR A 105 2.94 -10.16 -16.74
CA TYR A 105 3.74 -9.41 -15.78
C TYR A 105 4.12 -7.97 -16.23
N GLY A 106 4.25 -7.74 -17.54
CA GLY A 106 4.52 -6.41 -18.10
C GLY A 106 3.28 -5.49 -18.21
N LEU A 107 2.07 -6.06 -18.19
CA LEU A 107 0.81 -5.31 -18.31
C LEU A 107 0.17 -5.00 -16.95
N THR A 108 0.53 -5.72 -15.89
CA THR A 108 0.17 -5.32 -14.51
C THR A 108 0.79 -3.99 -14.12
N ILE A 109 1.92 -3.64 -14.75
CA ILE A 109 2.61 -2.35 -14.64
C ILE A 109 1.83 -1.23 -15.36
N CYS A 110 0.90 -1.56 -16.26
CA CYS A 110 0.18 -0.55 -17.04
C CYS A 110 -0.74 0.24 -16.10
N PRO A 111 -0.43 1.52 -15.80
CA PRO A 111 -1.18 2.30 -14.83
C PRO A 111 -2.63 2.47 -15.25
N MET A 112 -2.94 2.26 -16.54
CA MET A 112 -4.26 2.42 -17.12
C MET A 112 -5.25 1.32 -16.69
N ILE A 113 -4.77 0.10 -16.42
CA ILE A 113 -5.64 -1.03 -16.00
C ILE A 113 -6.07 -0.86 -14.54
N GLN A 114 -5.20 -0.31 -13.69
CA GLN A 114 -5.49 -0.11 -12.26
C GLN A 114 -5.81 1.34 -11.89
N ARG A 115 -5.68 2.31 -12.80
CA ARG A 115 -5.77 3.77 -12.54
C ARG A 115 -7.02 4.15 -11.77
N ALA A 116 -8.20 3.75 -12.27
CA ALA A 116 -9.47 4.10 -11.66
C ALA A 116 -9.59 3.55 -10.24
N LYS A 117 -8.99 2.39 -9.97
CA LYS A 117 -9.12 1.70 -8.69
C LYS A 117 -8.07 2.12 -7.67
N VAL A 118 -6.81 2.30 -8.07
CA VAL A 118 -5.78 2.92 -7.25
C VAL A 118 -6.26 4.28 -6.79
N ILE A 119 -6.80 5.11 -7.71
CA ILE A 119 -7.38 6.40 -7.34
C ILE A 119 -8.56 6.23 -6.37
N SER A 120 -9.41 5.21 -6.50
CA SER A 120 -10.50 4.96 -5.54
C SER A 120 -10.04 4.54 -4.15
N VAL A 121 -8.91 3.83 -4.04
CA VAL A 121 -8.30 3.45 -2.76
C VAL A 121 -7.54 4.62 -2.12
N LEU A 122 -7.01 5.52 -2.95
CA LEU A 122 -6.30 6.72 -2.51
C LEU A 122 -7.23 7.92 -2.25
N LYS A 123 -8.49 7.90 -2.72
CA LYS A 123 -9.48 8.98 -2.50
C LYS A 123 -9.92 9.17 -1.03
N PRO A 124 -10.20 8.10 -0.25
CA PRO A 124 -10.57 8.23 1.17
C PRO A 124 -9.50 8.95 2.00
N ALA A 125 -8.23 8.76 1.64
CA ALA A 125 -7.08 9.42 2.23
C ALA A 125 -7.03 10.95 2.00
N ALA A 126 -7.75 11.45 0.99
CA ALA A 126 -7.84 12.88 0.67
C ALA A 126 -9.09 13.55 1.28
N SER A 127 -10.17 12.80 1.54
CA SER A 127 -11.42 13.36 2.08
C SER A 127 -11.40 13.65 3.58
N GLU A 128 -10.54 12.99 4.37
CA GLU A 128 -10.39 13.26 5.80
C GLU A 128 -9.61 14.56 6.11
N SER A 129 -9.05 15.25 5.09
CA SER A 129 -8.38 16.54 5.25
C SER A 129 -9.25 17.78 5.04
N THR A 130 -10.53 17.62 4.68
CA THR A 130 -11.50 18.73 4.53
C THR A 130 -12.51 18.71 5.68
N GLY A 131 -12.00 18.85 6.90
CA GLY A 131 -12.78 19.25 8.07
C GLY A 131 -12.49 20.71 8.39
N TYR A 132 -13.07 21.63 7.61
CA TYR A 132 -13.22 23.04 7.99
C TYR A 132 -14.68 23.43 7.77
N GLU A 133 -15.23 24.05 8.81
CA GLU A 133 -16.63 24.39 9.04
C GLU A 133 -17.26 25.20 7.91
N LEU A 134 -18.52 24.88 7.58
CA LEU A 134 -19.47 25.84 7.08
C LEU A 134 -19.96 26.65 8.29
N LEU A 135 -19.44 27.88 8.44
CA LEU A 135 -20.17 29.02 8.99
C LEU A 135 -20.48 29.98 7.85
#